data_AF-A0A416UXG6-F1
#
_entry.id   AF-A0A416UXG6-F1
#
_cell.length_a   1.000
_cell.length_b   1.000
_cell.length_c   1.000
_cell.angle_alpha   90.00
_cell.angle_beta   90.00
_cell.angle_gamma   90.00
#
_symmetry.space_group_name_H-M   'P 1'
#
loop_
_entity.id
_entity.type
_entity.pdbx_description
1 polymer ?
#
loop_
_entity_poly.entity_id
_entity_poly.type
_entity_poly.pdbx_seq_one_letter_code
_entity_poly.pdbx_strand_id
1 'polypeptide(L)' 'MRCETMMKRSVKQQLNAKLNEMNMNLANNYKDLAHDALKELDQMVEDLKQSGDLKEKDYQKMRQMVDGYKVKLSDYHH' A
#
# COMPACT_ATOMS: atom_id res chain seq x y z
N MET A 1 -5.42 28.48 -12.17
CA MET A 1 -5.74 27.34 -11.30
C MET A 1 -5.10 26.09 -11.86
N ARG A 2 -4.02 25.58 -11.24
CA ARG A 2 -3.45 24.27 -11.62
C ARG A 2 -4.22 23.21 -10.85
N CYS A 3 -5.10 22.49 -11.54
CA CYS A 3 -5.58 21.20 -11.06
C CYS A 3 -4.43 20.19 -11.17
N GLU A 4 -3.49 20.24 -10.23
CA GLU A 4 -2.49 19.18 -10.07
C GLU A 4 -3.20 17.97 -9.46
N THR A 5 -3.62 17.08 -10.36
CA THR A 5 -4.04 15.70 -10.08
C THR A 5 -2.90 14.96 -9.38
N MET A 6 -2.68 15.17 -8.09
CA MET A 6 -1.68 14.41 -7.34
C MET A 6 -2.16 14.17 -5.92
N MET A 7 -2.33 12.89 -5.61
CA MET A 7 -2.40 12.33 -4.25
C MET A 7 -1.55 13.17 -3.29
N LYS A 8 -2.12 13.56 -2.14
CA LYS A 8 -1.44 14.43 -1.17
C LYS A 8 -0.02 13.92 -0.89
N ARG A 9 0.96 14.82 -0.83
CA ARG A 9 2.37 14.46 -0.61
C ARG A 9 2.56 13.66 0.69
N SER A 10 1.82 14.03 1.74
CA SER A 10 1.78 13.31 3.01
C SER A 10 1.27 11.88 2.87
N VAL A 11 0.25 11.66 2.05
CA VAL A 11 -0.31 10.33 1.75
C VAL A 11 0.71 9.48 1.02
N LYS A 12 1.36 10.05 0.00
CA LYS A 12 2.43 9.36 -0.73
C LYS A 12 3.58 8.95 0.18
N GLN A 13 3.97 9.80 1.13
CA GLN A 13 5.02 9.48 2.09
C GLN A 13 4.60 8.35 3.03
N GLN A 14 3.36 8.35 3.54
CA GLN A 14 2.84 7.29 4.41
C GLN A 14 2.79 5.94 3.70
N LEU A 15 2.28 5.90 2.47
CA LEU A 15 2.23 4.69 1.66
C LEU A 15 3.62 4.16 1.33
N ASN A 16 4.57 5.05 0.97
CA ASN A 16 5.96 4.64 0.74
C ASN A 16 6.64 4.13 2.02
N ALA A 17 6.34 4.72 3.18
CA ALA A 17 6.90 4.27 4.45
C ALA A 17 6.44 2.84 4.76
N LYS A 18 5.14 2.55 4.62
CA LYS A 18 4.58 1.20 4.80
C LYS A 18 5.10 0.19 3.78
N LEU A 19 5.25 0.59 2.51
CA LEU A 19 5.88 -0.25 1.50
C LEU A 19 7.34 -0.58 1.83
N ASN A 20 8.09 0.38 2.36
CA ASN A 20 9.48 0.17 2.72
C ASN A 20 9.61 -0.74 3.95
N GLU A 21 8.75 -0.54 4.95
CA GLU A 21 8.63 -1.42 6.13
C GLU A 21 8.31 -2.87 5.72
N MET A 22 7.30 -3.08 4.87
CA MET A 22 6.96 -4.39 4.36
C MET A 22 8.11 -5.03 3.57
N ASN A 23 8.82 -4.27 2.72
CA ASN A 23 9.97 -4.78 1.97
C ASN A 23 11.13 -5.17 2.90
N MET A 24 11.38 -4.39 3.96
CA MET A 24 12.35 -4.78 4.99
C MET A 24 11.92 -6.06 5.71
N ASN A 25 10.64 -6.19 6.05
CA ASN A 25 10.12 -7.40 6.70
C ASN A 25 10.30 -8.63 5.79
N LEU A 26 9.97 -8.52 4.50
CA LEU A 26 10.22 -9.56 3.51
C LEU A 26 11.71 -9.90 3.37
N ALA A 27 12.58 -8.89 3.30
CA ALA A 27 14.02 -9.10 3.20
C ALA A 27 14.62 -9.79 4.44
N ASN A 28 14.00 -9.63 5.60
CA ASN A 28 14.38 -10.30 6.85
C ASN A 28 13.60 -11.60 7.11
N ASN A 29 12.83 -12.09 6.14
CA ASN A 29 11.97 -13.28 6.27
C ASN A 29 10.90 -13.19 7.38
N TYR A 30 10.52 -11.98 7.82
CA TYR A 30 9.41 -11.76 8.75
C TYR A 30 8.07 -11.77 8.01
N LYS A 31 7.58 -12.97 7.67
CA LYS A 31 6.35 -13.15 6.89
C LYS A 31 5.11 -12.61 7.60
N ASP A 32 5.00 -12.80 8.91
CA ASP A 32 3.87 -12.29 9.70
C ASP A 32 3.85 -10.76 9.71
N LEU A 33 5.00 -10.12 9.97
CA LEU A 33 5.12 -8.66 9.94
C LEU A 33 4.90 -8.08 8.54
N ALA A 34 5.28 -8.81 7.48
CA ALA A 34 4.99 -8.41 6.12
C ALA A 34 3.48 -8.51 5.79
N HIS A 35 2.79 -9.54 6.31
CA HIS A 35 1.34 -9.67 6.20
C HIS A 35 0.60 -8.54 6.94
N ASP A 36 1.03 -8.21 8.15
CA ASP A 36 0.43 -7.13 8.93
C ASP A 36 0.64 -5.77 8.26
N ALA A 37 1.87 -5.46 7.83
CA ALA A 37 2.16 -4.22 7.10
C ALA A 37 1.36 -4.10 5.79
N LEU A 38 1.14 -5.21 5.09
CA LEU A 38 0.30 -5.24 3.89
C LEU A 38 -1.18 -4.99 4.19
N LYS A 39 -1.69 -5.55 5.29
CA LYS A 39 -3.07 -5.33 5.75
C LYS A 39 -3.29 -3.88 6.17
N GLU A 40 -2.33 -3.27 6.86
CA GLU A 40 -2.35 -1.84 7.18
C GLU A 40 -2.30 -0.97 5.92
N LEU A 41 -1.46 -1.33 4.94
CA LEU A 41 -1.39 -0.63 3.65
C LEU A 41 -2.74 -0.70 2.90
N ASP A 42 -3.39 -1.86 2.91
CA ASP A 42 -4.72 -2.08 2.32
C ASP A 42 -5.77 -1.19 2.96
N GLN A 43 -5.83 -1.18 4.31
CA GLN A 43 -6.76 -0.36 5.06
C GLN A 43 -6.52 1.14 4.81
N MET A 44 -5.26 1.57 4.78
CA MET A 44 -4.91 2.96 4.52
C MET A 44 -5.39 3.39 3.12
N VAL A 45 -5.22 2.55 2.10
CA VAL A 45 -5.68 2.83 0.73
C VAL A 45 -7.21 2.98 0.67
N GLU A 46 -7.96 2.12 1.36
CA GLU A 46 -9.41 2.23 1.50
C GLU A 46 -9.83 3.52 2.21
N ASP A 47 -9.21 3.84 3.35
CA ASP A 47 -9.53 5.02 4.14
C ASP A 47 -9.26 6.31 3.34
N LEU A 48 -8.16 6.35 2.58
CA LEU A 48 -7.82 7.48 1.70
C LEU A 48 -8.82 7.63 0.54
N LYS A 49 -9.32 6.51 0.02
CA LYS A 49 -10.36 6.49 -1.01
C LYS A 49 -11.69 6.99 -0.45
N GLN A 50 -12.08 6.53 0.74
CA GLN A 50 -13.30 6.98 1.43
C GLN A 50 -13.23 8.46 1.81
N SER A 51 -12.06 8.93 2.24
CA SER A 51 -11.80 10.33 2.57
C SER A 51 -11.79 11.27 1.35
N GLY A 52 -11.84 10.71 0.12
CA GLY A 52 -11.76 11.47 -1.12
C GLY A 52 -10.36 12.01 -1.45
N ASP A 53 -9.35 11.62 -0.66
CA ASP A 53 -7.94 11.99 -0.83
C ASP A 53 -7.24 11.17 -1.92
N LEU A 54 -7.83 10.03 -2.29
CA LEU A 54 -7.38 9.15 -3.35
C LEU A 54 -8.39 9.13 -4.51
N LYS A 55 -7.93 9.52 -5.70
CA LYS A 55 -8.74 9.42 -6.92
C LYS A 55 -8.84 7.98 -7.40
N GLU A 56 -9.90 7.67 -8.13
CA GLU A 56 -10.16 6.33 -8.67
C GLU A 56 -8.96 5.72 -9.42
N LYS A 57 -8.29 6.51 -10.26
CA LYS A 57 -7.11 6.05 -11.01
C LYS A 57 -5.93 5.69 -10.12
N ASP A 58 -5.70 6.46 -9.04
CA ASP A 58 -4.59 6.21 -8.11
C ASP A 58 -4.94 5.06 -7.16
N TYR A 59 -6.19 5.00 -6.72
CA TYR A 59 -6.76 3.89 -5.96
C TYR A 59 -6.58 2.56 -6.69
N GLN A 60 -6.99 2.47 -7.96
CA GLN A 60 -6.85 1.23 -8.74
C GLN A 60 -5.39 0.78 -8.87
N LYS A 61 -4.45 1.71 -9.06
CA LYS A 61 -3.01 1.37 -9.09
C LYS A 61 -2.50 0.86 -7.75
N MET A 62 -2.87 1.53 -6.66
CA MET A 62 -2.53 1.11 -5.30
C MET A 62 -3.10 -0.25 -4.97
N ARG A 63 -4.38 -0.48 -5.32
CA ARG A 63 -5.10 -1.72 -5.13
C ARG A 63 -4.44 -2.88 -5.89
N GLN A 64 -4.13 -2.69 -7.17
CA GLN A 64 -3.40 -3.69 -7.96
C GLN A 64 -2.03 -4.04 -7.36
N MET A 65 -1.32 -3.04 -6.82
CA MET A 65 -0.04 -3.26 -6.15
C MET A 65 -0.22 -4.08 -4.87
N VAL A 66 -1.17 -3.71 -4.01
CA VAL A 66 -1.50 -4.44 -2.78
C VAL A 66 -1.92 -5.88 -3.07
N ASP A 67 -2.82 -6.10 -4.04
CA ASP A 67 -3.25 -7.44 -4.41
C ASP A 67 -2.09 -8.28 -4.98
N GLY A 68 -1.18 -7.66 -5.75
CA GLY A 68 0.05 -8.31 -6.20
C GLY A 68 0.95 -8.78 -5.04
N TYR A 69 1.06 -7.97 -3.98
CA TYR A 69 1.78 -8.37 -2.77
C TYR A 69 1.02 -9.46 -1.99
N LYS A 70 -0.32 -9.41 -1.92
CA LYS A 70 -1.12 -10.45 -1.25
C LYS A 70 -0.88 -11.82 -1.89
N VAL A 71 -0.85 -11.89 -3.23
CA VAL A 71 -0.53 -13.13 -3.95
C VAL A 71 0.89 -13.60 -3.66
N LYS A 72 1.90 -12.71 -3.75
CA LYS A 72 3.30 -13.06 -3.44
C LYS A 72 3.49 -13.58 -2.02
N LEU A 73 2.80 -13.00 -1.04
CA LEU A 73 2.85 -13.41 0.36
C LEU A 73 2.02 -14.68 0.64
N SER A 74 0.96 -14.91 -0.14
CA SER A 74 0.14 -16.13 -0.06
C SER A 74 0.88 -17.35 -0.64
N ASP A 75 1.60 -17.16 -1.75
CA ASP A 75 2.37 -18.22 -2.42
C ASP A 75 3.66 -18.61 -1.68
N TYR A 76 4.03 -17.88 -0.64
CA TYR A 76 5.18 -18.17 0.21
C TYR A 76 4.91 -19.44 1.05
N HIS A 77 5.01 -20.63 0.44
CA HIS A 77 4.95 -21.90 1.14
C HIS A 77 6.29 -22.16 1.83
N HIS A 78 6.21 -22.59 3.10
CA HIS A 78 7.35 -22.88 3.97
C HIS A 78 8.04 -24.20 3.58
#